data_AF-A0ABD5Q8G8-F1
#
_entry.id   AF-A0ABD5Q8G8-F1
#
_cell.length_a   1.000
_cell.length_b   1.000
_cell.length_c   1.000
_cell.angle_alpha   90.00
_cell.angle_beta   90.00
_cell.angle_gamma   90.00
#
_symmetry.space_group_name_H-M   'P 1'
#
loop_
_entity.id
_entity.type
_entity.pdbx_description
1 polymer ?
#
loop_
_entity_poly.entity_id
_entity_poly.type
_entity_poly.pdbx_seq_one_letter_code
_entity_poly.pdbx_strand_id
1 'polypeptide(L)'
;MNVLIPVRFPLTDRNKRALERALSLIDDDPMALVTVLHLNSYPDDERVTRRDLRTVVEREYGDVRADYITRDGFLIEEAVLEEASREEITHVVISEARRRKWVDSLLELLDVSVDIESYLRANLDIELVVVP
;
A
#
# COMPACT_ATOMS: atom_id res chain seq x y z
N MET A 1 8.75 -9.43 -8.92
CA MET A 1 7.60 -9.26 -7.99
C MET A 1 7.53 -7.80 -7.59
N ASN A 2 6.39 -7.12 -7.64
CA ASN A 2 6.31 -5.77 -7.04
C ASN A 2 5.18 -5.69 -6.01
N VAL A 3 5.49 -4.98 -4.92
CA VAL A 3 4.69 -4.96 -3.69
C VAL A 3 4.21 -3.54 -3.44
N LEU A 4 2.91 -3.33 -3.35
CA LEU A 4 2.32 -2.05 -2.96
C LEU A 4 1.97 -2.05 -1.47
N ILE A 5 2.31 -0.99 -0.76
CA ILE A 5 1.93 -0.79 0.63
C ILE A 5 1.36 0.62 0.87
N PRO A 6 0.09 0.73 1.30
CA PRO A 6 -0.45 2.00 1.78
C PRO A 6 0.07 2.30 3.19
N VAL A 7 0.64 3.50 3.36
CA VAL A 7 1.08 4.01 4.66
C VAL A 7 0.37 5.31 5.02
N ARG A 8 0.11 5.49 6.31
CA ARG A 8 -0.19 6.81 6.87
C ARG A 8 1.08 7.45 7.39
N PHE A 9 1.13 8.77 7.22
CA PHE A 9 2.15 9.62 7.80
C PHE A 9 1.57 10.41 8.99
N PRO A 10 2.35 10.61 10.06
CA PRO A 10 3.64 9.98 10.34
C PRO A 10 3.52 8.45 10.46
N LEU A 11 4.62 7.71 10.22
CA LEU A 11 4.60 6.25 10.25
C LEU A 11 4.25 5.76 11.66
N THR A 12 3.12 5.06 11.76
CA THR A 12 2.73 4.34 12.98
C THR A 12 3.51 3.02 13.08
N ASP A 13 3.66 2.46 14.29
CA ASP A 13 4.32 1.16 14.48
C ASP A 13 3.72 0.05 13.61
N ARG A 14 2.42 0.13 13.30
CA ARG A 14 1.74 -0.81 12.41
C ARG A 14 2.19 -0.64 10.97
N ASN A 15 2.32 0.60 10.49
CA ASN A 15 2.86 0.87 9.16
C ASN A 15 4.32 0.43 9.08
N LYS A 16 5.09 0.60 10.17
CA LYS A 16 6.47 0.11 10.26
C LYS A 16 6.54 -1.42 10.10
N ARG A 17 5.73 -2.18 10.85
CA ARG A 17 5.67 -3.65 10.69
C ARG A 17 5.23 -4.09 9.30
N ALA A 18 4.23 -3.44 8.74
CA ALA A 18 3.77 -3.74 7.39
C ALA A 18 4.85 -3.42 6.35
N LEU A 19 5.59 -2.33 6.51
CA LEU A 19 6.67 -1.94 5.61
C LEU A 19 7.88 -2.87 5.71
N GLU A 20 8.26 -3.26 6.93
CA GLU A 20 9.27 -4.29 7.16
C GLU A 20 8.88 -5.61 6.47
N ARG A 21 7.61 -6.00 6.59
CA ARG A 21 7.11 -7.18 5.87
C ARG A 21 7.18 -7.00 4.36
N ALA A 22 6.76 -5.85 3.83
CA ALA A 22 6.82 -5.55 2.39
C ALA A 22 8.26 -5.63 1.86
N LEU A 23 9.23 -5.09 2.60
CA LEU A 23 10.65 -5.17 2.25
C LEU A 23 11.15 -6.63 2.27
N SER A 24 10.78 -7.41 3.28
CA SER A 24 11.17 -8.83 3.36
C SER A 24 10.63 -9.70 2.23
N LEU A 25 9.51 -9.30 1.60
CA LEU A 25 8.93 -10.04 0.47
C LEU A 25 9.79 -9.93 -0.79
N ILE A 26 10.55 -8.83 -0.92
CA ILE A 26 11.35 -8.55 -2.11
C ILE A 26 12.82 -8.93 -1.93
N ASP A 27 13.25 -9.40 -0.76
CA ASP A 27 14.66 -9.69 -0.45
C ASP A 27 15.27 -10.72 -1.39
N ASP A 28 14.49 -11.74 -1.78
CA ASP A 28 14.95 -12.84 -2.65
C ASP A 28 14.88 -12.51 -4.15
N ASP A 29 14.23 -11.41 -4.55
CA ASP A 29 14.09 -10.99 -5.95
C ASP A 29 14.80 -9.63 -6.15
N PRO A 30 15.98 -9.58 -6.80
CA PRO A 30 16.74 -8.33 -6.97
C PRO A 30 16.03 -7.32 -7.90
N MET A 31 15.11 -7.79 -8.76
CA MET A 31 14.35 -6.93 -9.67
C MET A 31 13.03 -6.45 -9.03
N ALA A 32 12.69 -6.96 -7.86
CA ALA A 32 11.50 -6.57 -7.13
C ALA A 32 11.62 -5.19 -6.48
N LEU A 33 10.50 -4.49 -6.40
CA LEU A 33 10.38 -3.15 -5.84
C LEU A 33 9.19 -3.04 -4.88
N VAL A 34 9.38 -2.31 -3.77
CA VAL A 34 8.28 -1.87 -2.90
C VAL A 34 7.79 -0.51 -3.35
N THR A 35 6.50 -0.37 -3.63
CA THR A 35 5.84 0.92 -3.85
C THR A 35 5.15 1.35 -2.56
N VAL A 36 5.62 2.44 -1.96
CA VAL A 36 5.05 3.03 -0.75
C VAL A 36 4.07 4.13 -1.16
N LEU A 37 2.77 3.90 -0.91
CA LEU A 37 1.70 4.84 -1.24
C LEU A 37 1.22 5.59 -0.01
N HIS A 38 1.17 6.92 -0.11
CA HIS A 38 0.52 7.78 0.86
C HIS A 38 -0.57 8.62 0.20
N LEU A 39 -1.69 8.78 0.91
CA LEU A 39 -2.76 9.67 0.51
C LEU A 39 -2.76 10.92 1.39
N ASN A 40 -2.46 12.07 0.79
CA ASN A 40 -2.72 13.37 1.37
C ASN A 40 -4.23 13.57 1.42
N SER A 41 -4.79 13.57 2.64
CA SER A 41 -6.22 13.74 2.84
C SER A 41 -6.59 15.21 2.66
N TYR A 42 -7.63 15.50 1.90
CA TYR A 42 -8.18 16.85 1.84
C TYR A 42 -9.22 17.03 2.97
N PRO A 43 -9.23 18.14 3.76
CA PRO A 43 -8.50 19.40 3.56
C PRO A 43 -7.26 19.59 4.45
N ASP A 44 -6.47 18.55 4.77
CA ASP A 44 -5.28 18.75 5.61
C ASP A 44 -4.30 19.74 4.97
N ASP A 45 -3.87 20.73 5.75
CA ASP A 45 -2.91 21.76 5.33
C ASP A 45 -1.48 21.19 5.17
N GLU A 46 -1.18 20.09 5.87
CA GLU A 46 0.14 19.46 5.84
C GLU A 46 0.19 18.36 4.77
N ARG A 47 0.71 18.73 3.60
CA ARG A 47 0.92 17.79 2.48
C ARG A 47 2.25 17.06 2.65
N VAL A 48 2.18 15.74 2.68
CA VAL A 48 3.37 14.88 2.64
C VAL A 48 3.84 14.77 1.20
N THR A 49 5.12 15.01 0.99
CA THR A 49 5.76 14.83 -0.32
C THR A 49 6.43 13.47 -0.42
N ARG A 50 6.72 13.04 -1.66
CA ARG A 50 7.53 11.83 -1.91
C ARG A 50 8.88 11.89 -1.19
N ARG A 51 9.48 13.08 -1.08
CA ARG A 51 10.75 13.29 -0.39
C ARG A 51 10.62 13.06 1.11
N ASP A 52 9.51 13.45 1.72
CA ASP A 52 9.26 13.26 3.14
C ASP A 52 9.07 11.77 3.47
N LEU A 53 8.29 11.06 2.65
CA LEU A 53 8.16 9.60 2.75
C LEU A 53 9.51 8.91 2.64
N ARG A 54 10.28 9.23 1.59
CA ARG A 54 11.61 8.67 1.38
C ARG A 54 12.52 8.90 2.58
N THR A 55 12.58 10.14 3.05
CA THR A 55 13.43 10.52 4.19
C THR A 55 13.08 9.74 5.44
N VAL A 56 11.79 9.58 5.75
CA VAL A 56 11.37 8.85 6.96
C VAL A 56 11.58 7.35 6.82
N VAL A 57 11.31 6.76 5.66
CA VAL A 57 11.55 5.34 5.42
C VAL A 57 13.05 5.02 5.46
N GLU A 58 13.88 5.79 4.76
CA GLU A 58 15.33 5.55 4.73
C GLU A 58 15.98 5.81 6.10
N ARG A 59 15.43 6.71 6.91
CA ARG A 59 15.89 6.92 8.28
C ARG A 59 15.64 5.71 9.18
N GLU A 60 14.55 4.99 8.96
CA GLU A 60 14.16 3.86 9.79
C GLU A 60 14.80 2.54 9.31
N TYR A 61 14.94 2.36 7.99
CA TYR A 61 15.34 1.07 7.38
C TYR A 61 16.65 1.13 6.58
N GLY A 62 17.27 2.31 6.43
CA GLY A 62 18.43 2.50 5.56
C GLY A 62 18.04 2.64 4.08
N ASP A 63 19.01 2.49 3.19
CA ASP A 63 18.77 2.52 1.75
C ASP A 63 17.97 1.28 1.33
N VAL A 64 16.76 1.47 0.83
CA VAL A 64 15.81 0.40 0.49
C VAL A 64 15.38 0.51 -0.97
N ARG A 65 15.09 -0.64 -1.59
CA ARG A 65 14.52 -0.72 -2.94
C ARG A 65 13.04 -0.37 -2.89
N ALA A 66 12.74 0.92 -2.85
CA ALA A 66 11.38 1.42 -2.84
C ALA A 66 11.14 2.63 -3.76
N ASP A 67 9.97 2.66 -4.39
CA ASP A 67 9.40 3.88 -4.99
C ASP A 67 8.35 4.49 -4.04
N TYR A 68 8.19 5.81 -4.14
CA TYR A 68 7.35 6.59 -3.22
C TYR A 68 6.31 7.37 -4.01
N ILE A 69 5.04 7.08 -3.72
CA ILE A 69 3.90 7.70 -4.37
C ILE A 69 3.09 8.46 -3.32
N THR A 70 2.80 9.72 -3.65
CA THR A 70 1.85 10.57 -2.92
C THR A 70 0.71 10.91 -3.86
N ARG A 71 -0.53 10.71 -3.41
CA ARG A 71 -1.74 11.17 -4.11
C ARG A 71 -2.55 12.07 -3.20
N ASP A 72 -3.31 12.98 -3.80
CA ASP A 72 -4.35 13.72 -3.10
C ASP A 72 -5.67 12.94 -3.25
N GLY A 73 -6.46 12.84 -2.18
CA GLY A 73 -7.78 12.20 -2.26
C GLY A 73 -8.41 11.97 -0.88
N PHE A 74 -9.53 11.24 -0.86
CA PHE A 74 -10.29 10.99 0.36
C PHE A 74 -10.23 9.53 0.84
N LEU A 75 -10.11 8.58 -0.11
CA LEU A 75 -10.13 7.15 0.17
C LEU A 75 -8.81 6.52 -0.23
N ILE A 76 -8.11 5.94 0.75
CA ILE A 76 -6.84 5.23 0.49
C ILE A 76 -7.13 3.92 -0.25
N GLU A 77 -8.32 3.36 -0.05
CA GLU A 77 -8.79 2.12 -0.66
C GLU A 77 -8.89 2.25 -2.19
N GLU A 78 -9.47 3.35 -2.67
CA GLU A 78 -9.53 3.70 -4.10
C GLU A 78 -8.13 3.91 -4.67
N ALA A 79 -7.30 4.73 -4.01
CA ALA A 79 -5.93 4.98 -4.47
C ALA A 79 -5.08 3.70 -4.51
N VAL A 80 -5.27 2.78 -3.56
CA VAL A 80 -4.62 1.46 -3.59
C VAL A 80 -5.11 0.67 -4.77
N LEU A 81 -6.42 0.61 -5.05
CA LEU A 81 -6.95 -0.14 -6.19
C LEU A 81 -6.42 0.41 -7.53
N GLU A 82 -6.39 1.74 -7.69
CA GLU A 82 -5.85 2.39 -8.88
C GLU A 82 -4.36 2.07 -9.08
N GLU A 83 -3.55 2.18 -8.03
CA GLU A 83 -2.11 1.89 -8.12
C GLU A 83 -1.83 0.39 -8.28
N ALA A 84 -2.62 -0.47 -7.64
CA ALA A 84 -2.47 -1.91 -7.75
C ALA A 84 -2.91 -2.42 -9.13
N SER A 85 -3.82 -1.72 -9.82
CA SER A 85 -4.24 -2.06 -11.18
C SER A 85 -3.15 -1.84 -12.25
N ARG A 86 -2.01 -1.24 -11.89
CA ARG A 86 -0.87 -1.11 -12.79
C ARG A 86 -0.22 -2.47 -13.00
N GLU A 87 0.11 -2.80 -14.25
CA GLU A 87 0.66 -4.12 -14.66
C GLU A 87 1.95 -4.55 -13.94
N GLU A 88 2.56 -3.67 -13.15
CA GLU A 88 3.76 -3.95 -12.38
C GLU A 88 3.44 -4.53 -11.00
N ILE A 89 2.30 -4.22 -10.38
CA ILE A 89 1.99 -4.63 -9.01
C ILE A 89 1.40 -6.03 -8.96
N THR A 90 1.99 -6.87 -8.10
CA THR A 90 1.58 -8.28 -7.93
C THR A 90 1.10 -8.57 -6.51
N HIS A 91 1.46 -7.74 -5.54
CA HIS A 91 1.14 -7.95 -4.13
C HIS A 91 0.70 -6.63 -3.49
N VAL A 92 -0.30 -6.68 -2.62
CA VAL A 92 -0.71 -5.56 -1.79
C VAL A 92 -0.55 -5.96 -0.32
N VAL A 93 0.24 -5.21 0.44
CA VAL A 93 0.47 -5.47 1.87
C VAL A 93 -0.40 -4.54 2.69
N ILE A 94 -1.26 -5.10 3.54
CA ILE A 94 -2.08 -4.33 4.49
C ILE A 94 -1.97 -4.88 5.91
N SER A 95 -2.30 -4.05 6.89
CA SER A 95 -2.44 -4.52 8.28
C SER A 95 -3.80 -5.20 8.50
N GLU A 96 -3.85 -6.18 9.40
CA GLU A 96 -5.08 -6.88 9.79
C GLU A 96 -6.17 -5.91 10.26
N ALA A 97 -5.78 -4.90 11.04
CA ALA A 97 -6.68 -3.84 11.50
C ALA A 97 -7.30 -3.02 10.36
N ARG A 98 -6.64 -2.95 9.20
CA ARG A 98 -7.15 -2.27 8.01
C ARG A 98 -7.86 -3.21 7.05
N ARG A 99 -7.62 -4.52 7.11
CA ARG A 99 -8.24 -5.51 6.21
C ARG A 99 -9.74 -5.32 6.13
N ARG A 100 -10.43 -5.31 7.27
CA ARG A 100 -11.89 -5.18 7.27
C ARG A 100 -12.37 -3.89 6.62
N LYS A 101 -11.84 -2.73 7.04
CA LYS A 101 -12.21 -1.44 6.46
C LYS A 101 -11.91 -1.38 4.96
N TRP A 102 -10.75 -1.91 4.56
CA TRP A 102 -10.31 -1.93 3.16
C TRP A 102 -11.25 -2.78 2.30
N VAL A 103 -11.60 -3.98 2.78
CA VAL A 103 -12.59 -4.86 2.14
C VAL A 103 -13.94 -4.14 2.05
N ASP A 104 -14.46 -3.60 3.16
CA ASP A 104 -15.78 -2.97 3.21
C ASP A 104 -15.87 -1.78 2.22
N SER A 105 -14.87 -0.90 2.20
CA SER A 105 -14.84 0.23 1.26
C SER A 105 -14.70 -0.18 -0.20
N LEU A 106 -14.04 -1.29 -0.50
CA LEU A 106 -13.95 -1.80 -1.87
C LEU A 106 -15.26 -2.44 -2.33
N LEU A 107 -15.99 -3.13 -1.44
CA LEU A 107 -17.33 -3.64 -1.73
C LEU A 107 -18.29 -2.49 -2.07
N GLU A 108 -18.23 -1.40 -1.29
CA GLU A 108 -19.01 -0.18 -1.55
C GLU A 108 -18.61 0.47 -2.88
N LEU A 109 -17.32 0.56 -3.19
CA LEU A 109 -16.81 1.17 -4.42
C LEU A 109 -17.18 0.36 -5.68
N LEU A 110 -17.15 -0.96 -5.58
CA LEU A 110 -17.37 -1.86 -6.71
C LEU A 110 -18.86 -2.27 -6.88
N ASP A 111 -19.74 -1.86 -5.96
CA ASP A 111 -21.17 -2.21 -5.92
C ASP A 111 -21.42 -3.73 -6.06
N VAL A 112 -20.58 -4.54 -5.40
CA VAL A 112 -20.62 -6.00 -5.47
C VAL A 112 -20.50 -6.63 -4.09
N SER A 113 -21.11 -7.80 -3.92
CA SER A 113 -20.99 -8.63 -2.71
C SER A 113 -19.92 -9.73 -2.87
N VAL A 114 -18.80 -9.42 -3.50
CA VAL A 114 -17.78 -10.41 -3.90
C VAL A 114 -16.65 -10.45 -2.89
N ASP A 115 -16.16 -11.63 -2.54
CA ASP A 115 -14.93 -11.76 -1.75
C ASP A 115 -13.76 -11.03 -2.45
N ILE A 116 -13.27 -9.95 -1.83
CA ILE A 116 -12.31 -9.05 -2.45
C ILE A 116 -10.97 -9.73 -2.75
N GLU A 117 -10.54 -10.68 -1.93
CA GLU A 117 -9.28 -11.41 -2.17
C GLU A 117 -9.39 -12.28 -3.43
N SER A 118 -10.54 -12.94 -3.57
CA SER A 118 -10.87 -13.69 -4.77
C SER A 118 -10.98 -12.78 -6.01
N TYR A 119 -11.58 -11.59 -5.86
CA TYR A 119 -11.69 -10.61 -6.94
C TYR A 119 -10.32 -10.12 -7.43
N LEU A 120 -9.44 -9.71 -6.50
CA LEU A 120 -8.10 -9.22 -6.81
C LEU A 120 -7.25 -10.28 -7.52
N ARG A 121 -7.30 -11.52 -7.01
CA ARG A 121 -6.56 -12.62 -7.62
C ARG A 121 -7.11 -12.97 -9.01
N ALA A 122 -8.42 -13.01 -9.19
CA ALA A 122 -9.02 -13.43 -10.46
C ALA A 122 -8.96 -12.37 -11.57
N ASN A 123 -9.08 -11.08 -11.21
CA ASN A 123 -9.20 -10.00 -12.20
C ASN A 123 -7.92 -9.19 -12.39
N LEU A 124 -7.06 -9.12 -11.37
CA LEU A 124 -5.87 -8.27 -11.39
C LEU A 124 -4.57 -9.06 -11.16
N ASP A 125 -4.65 -10.37 -10.91
CA ASP A 125 -3.50 -11.22 -10.53
C ASP A 125 -2.74 -10.68 -9.30
N ILE A 126 -3.48 -10.10 -8.35
CA ILE A 126 -2.93 -9.49 -7.14
C ILE A 126 -3.14 -10.39 -5.93
N GLU A 127 -2.08 -10.61 -5.17
CA GLU A 127 -2.12 -11.28 -3.87
C GLU A 127 -2.18 -10.28 -2.71
N LEU A 128 -3.15 -10.47 -1.80
CA LEU A 128 -3.26 -9.68 -0.58
C LEU A 128 -2.44 -10.31 0.55
N VAL A 129 -1.47 -9.58 1.08
CA VAL A 129 -0.64 -9.99 2.22
C VAL A 129 -1.08 -9.22 3.46
N VAL A 130 -1.53 -9.96 4.48
CA VAL A 130 -2.06 -9.37 5.72
C VAL A 130 -1.03 -9.49 6.85
N VAL A 131 -0.75 -8.38 7.52
CA VAL A 131 0.24 -8.27 8.60
C VAL A 131 -0.43 -7.94 9.94
N PRO A 132 -0.07 -8.58 11.06
CA PRO A 132 -0.60 -8.27 12.40
C PRO A 132 -0.32 -6.85 12.94
#